data_AF-A0A916CP95-F1
#
_entry.id   AF-A0A916CP95-F1
#
_cell.length_a   1.000
_cell.length_b   1.000
_cell.length_c   1.000
_cell.angle_alpha   90.00
_cell.angle_beta   90.00
_cell.angle_gamma   90.00
#
_symmetry.space_group_name_H-M   'P 1'
#
loop_
_entity.id
_entity.type
_entity.pdbx_description
1 polymer ?
#
loop_
_entity_poly.entity_id
_entity_poly.type
_entity_poly.pdbx_seq_one_letter_code
_entity_poly.pdbx_strand_id
1 'polypeptide(L)' 'MPLRCVVVRGLVKEVEEDLNKFLSANEVRVLHMSQSETGNHITITLIVDDMDPLG' A
#
# COMPACT_ATOMS: atom_id res chain seq x y z
N MET A 1 8.47 -11.42 -11.39
CA MET A 1 7.58 -11.28 -10.23
C MET A 1 6.37 -10.46 -10.66
N PRO A 2 5.15 -10.83 -10.24
CA PRO A 2 3.93 -10.11 -10.60
C PRO A 2 3.86 -8.75 -9.88
N LEU A 3 3.67 -7.68 -10.64
CA LEU A 3 3.42 -6.36 -10.07
C LEU A 3 1.97 -6.26 -9.59
N ARG A 4 1.77 -5.77 -8.37
CA ARG A 4 0.46 -5.54 -7.77
C ARG A 4 0.25 -4.06 -7.48
N CYS A 5 -0.91 -3.54 -7.89
CA CYS A 5 -1.35 -2.20 -7.53
C CYS A 5 -2.33 -2.30 -6.35
N VAL A 6 -2.05 -1.54 -5.29
CA VAL A 6 -2.90 -1.47 -4.08
C VAL A 6 -3.37 -0.04 -3.92
N VAL A 7 -4.67 0.16 -3.82
CA VAL A 7 -5.29 1.47 -3.59
C VAL A 7 -6.11 1.39 -2.33
N VAL A 8 -5.80 2.28 -1.37
CA VAL A 8 -6.52 2.37 -0.09
C VAL A 8 -7.01 3.80 0.08
N ARG A 9 -8.27 3.96 0.50
CA ARG A 9 -8.89 5.26 0.76
C ARG A 9 -9.68 5.21 2.05
N GLY A 10 -9.51 6.24 2.89
CA GLY A 10 -10.16 6.31 4.20
C GLY A 10 -9.75 7.55 4.97
N LEU A 11 -10.08 7.59 6.27
CA LEU A 11 -9.52 8.59 7.18
C LEU A 11 -8.03 8.34 7.37
N VAL A 12 -7.24 9.39 7.62
CA VAL A 12 -5.76 9.31 7.70
C VAL A 12 -5.31 8.17 8.62
N LYS A 13 -5.83 8.11 9.85
CA LYS A 13 -5.45 7.07 10.83
C LYS A 13 -5.81 5.66 10.39
N GLU A 14 -6.98 5.48 9.78
CA GLU A 14 -7.43 4.16 9.32
C GLU A 14 -6.55 3.67 8.17
N VAL A 15 -6.22 4.56 7.23
CA VAL A 15 -5.35 4.24 6.10
C VAL A 15 -3.93 3.92 6.57
N GLU A 16 -3.38 4.66 7.54
CA GLU A 16 -2.08 4.35 8.13
C GLU A 16 -2.07 2.97 8.79
N GLU A 17 -3.09 2.62 9.57
CA GLU A 17 -3.20 1.31 10.20
C GLU A 17 -3.32 0.18 9.18
N ASP A 18 -4.17 0.34 8.17
CA ASP A 18 -4.41 -0.67 7.14
C ASP A 18 -3.19 -0.86 6.23
N LEU A 19 -2.50 0.23 5.89
CA LEU A 19 -1.26 0.17 5.11
C LEU A 19 -0.16 -0.55 5.89
N ASN A 20 -0.01 -0.24 7.18
CA ASN A 20 0.97 -0.90 8.05
C ASN A 20 0.67 -2.41 8.21
N LYS A 21 -0.61 -2.78 8.39
CA LYS A 21 -1.03 -4.19 8.42
C LYS A 21 -0.70 -4.89 7.10
N PHE A 22 -0.99 -4.25 5.97
CA PHE A 22 -0.68 -4.81 4.64
C PHE A 22 0.83 -5.04 4.47
N LEU A 23 1.67 -4.03 4.73
CA LEU A 23 3.12 -4.12 4.57
C LEU A 23 3.77 -5.09 5.55
N SER A 24 3.18 -5.29 6.74
CA SER A 24 3.70 -6.26 7.72
C SER A 24 3.29 -7.70 7.41
N ALA A 25 2.12 -7.90 6.79
CA ALA A 25 1.58 -9.22 6.49
C ALA A 25 2.04 -9.79 5.14
N ASN A 26 2.53 -8.95 4.24
CA ASN A 26 2.96 -9.35 2.91
C ASN A 26 4.47 -9.06 2.75
N GLU A 27 5.22 -10.04 2.27
CA GLU A 27 6.63 -9.84 1.89
C GLU A 27 6.67 -9.15 0.52
N VAL A 28 6.53 -7.83 0.53
CA VAL A 28 6.42 -7.01 -0.67
C VAL A 28 7.47 -5.92 -0.71
N ARG A 29 7.97 -5.64 -1.91
CA ARG A 29 8.82 -4.48 -2.16
C ARG A 29 7.98 -3.36 -2.77
N VAL A 30 7.91 -2.22 -2.08
CA VAL A 30 7.25 -1.03 -2.64
C VAL A 30 8.13 -0.42 -3.73
N LEU A 31 7.60 -0.32 -4.95
CA LEU A 31 8.28 0.29 -6.10
C LEU A 31 7.85 1.74 -6.32
N HIS A 32 6.59 2.04 -6.05
CA HIS A 32 6.04 3.39 -6.18
C HIS A 32 4.96 3.64 -5.14
N MET A 33 4.87 4.88 -4.65
CA MET A 33 3.81 5.35 -3.77
C MET A 33 3.35 6.73 -4.22
N SER A 34 2.04 6.92 -4.29
CA SER A 34 1.42 8.24 -4.46
C SER A 34 0.30 8.44 -3.44
N GLN A 35 0.09 9.71 -3.07
CA GLN A 35 -0.89 10.12 -2.08
C GLN A 35 -1.73 11.27 -2.66
N SER A 36 -3.03 11.23 -2.38
CA SER A 36 -3.96 12.31 -2.67
C SER A 36 -4.89 12.52 -1.49
N GLU A 37 -5.16 13.78 -1.16
CA GLU A 37 -6.04 14.15 -0.05
C GLU A 37 -7.26 14.89 -0.57
N THR A 38 -8.42 14.60 -0.01
CA THR A 38 -9.68 15.27 -0.34
C THR A 38 -10.55 15.38 0.90
N GLY A 39 -10.63 16.58 1.46
CA GLY A 39 -11.28 16.82 2.75
C GLY A 39 -10.56 16.04 3.86
N ASN A 40 -11.33 15.25 4.62
CA ASN A 40 -10.78 14.41 5.70
C ASN A 40 -10.32 13.02 5.24
N HIS A 41 -10.33 12.76 3.93
CA HIS A 41 -9.94 11.47 3.38
C HIS A 41 -8.59 11.55 2.69
N ILE A 42 -7.79 10.51 2.88
CA ILE A 42 -6.56 10.26 2.15
C ILE A 42 -6.78 9.05 1.23
N THR A 43 -6.14 9.10 0.07
CA THR A 43 -6.02 7.96 -0.85
C THR A 43 -4.54 7.69 -1.06
N ILE A 44 -4.10 6.47 -0.77
CA ILE A 44 -2.74 6.00 -1.04
C ILE A 44 -2.82 4.99 -2.19
N THR A 45 -1.95 5.14 -3.18
CA THR A 45 -1.71 4.16 -4.23
C THR A 45 -0.30 3.62 -4.09
N LEU A 46 -0.16 2.30 -3.98
CA LEU A 46 1.11 1.59 -3.99
C LEU A 46 1.23 0.73 -5.24
N ILE A 47 2.40 0.76 -5.87
CA ILE A 47 2.83 -0.30 -6.78
C ILE A 47 3.86 -1.13 -6.03
N VAL A 48 3.56 -2.39 -5.84
CA VAL A 48 4.41 -3.34 -5.12
C VAL A 48 4.81 -4.50 -6.01
N ASP A 49 5.98 -5.05 -5.73
CA ASP A 49 6.49 -6.30 -6.28
C ASP A 49 6.38 -7.36 -5.18
N ASP A 50 5.68 -8.46 -5.44
CA ASP A 50 5.62 -9.58 -4.49
C ASP A 50 6.99 -10.27 -4.50
N MET A 51 7.70 -10.23 -3.37
CA MET A 51 9.00 -10.88 -3.24
C MET A 51 8.74 -12.37 -3.03
N ASP A 52 8.93 -13.16 -4.09
CA ASP A 52 8.82 -14.61 -4.00
C ASP A 52 9.89 -15.13 -3.02
N PRO A 53 9.54 -15.79 -1.90
CA PRO A 53 10.52 -16.26 -0.93
C PRO A 53 11.42 -17.39 -1.48
N LEU A 54 11.15 -17.89 -2.69
CA LEU A 54 11.83 -19.05 -3.26
C LEU A 54 12.87 -18.76 -4.34
N GLY A 55 12.89 -17.58 -4.97
CA GLY A 55 13.88 -17.25 -6.02
C GLY A 55 13.78 -18.07 -7.30
#